data_AF-A0A523S0W1-F1
#
_entry.id   AF-A0A523S0W1-F1
#
_cell.length_a   1.000
_cell.length_b   1.000
_cell.length_c   1.000
_cell.angle_alpha   90.00
_cell.angle_beta   90.00
_cell.angle_gamma   90.00
#
_symmetry.space_group_name_H-M   'P 1'
#
loop_
_entity.id
_entity.type
_entity.pdbx_description
1 polymer ?
#
loop_
_entity_poly.entity_id
_entity_poly.type
_entity_poly.pdbx_seq_one_letter_code
_entity_poly.pdbx_strand_id
1 'polypeptide(L)'
;MSESNKSWKDSNWYVSGSNFWREFRKHRIGLIGMVVMILFFGMAIFAPTLATHDPTPQAKVAPTYLAPAWMSVFDPDGVVTGDLVSDPNFEIDPNIQINGTSGEFSGIHEPLSETNNQSYVNLTWSHTAGTPLDYWGPDPDGTLPDYGDFIYFEQEVEWLFNDRPSDVNMSISFGTTVTGDFGPSGPLGNNLMFRVYVWIVDSSGQWTKVYESREATYVEHVQEKRISLNYVQLKDIFDGMTTVNGTQEDPTNYIRVKVGLAPYRTFNYATYDYPWANYTGSVTFTFTNLKMVAYGEYFGLLGTTNWGADAWSQLIYGSRISLIIGIIATGLSTAVGVIVGMVAGYFGGKVDEVLMRVVDFLLVIPGLPLMMVLAAFLGPNIQNIIIVIAILGWTGTSRLIRSQVLAEKNKAYVESARAIGASDTYIMFRHILPNVTPILFANITLGVVGAILSEAGLSFLGLTNPEDPSWGRMLADARTGGAFTTGAWWVVIFPGLMITLLSLSFTFVGHTLDQVLNPRLRER
;
A
#
# COMPACT_ATOMS: atom_id res chain seq x y z
N MET A 1 30.58 44.12 49.44
CA MET A 1 30.73 42.91 48.60
C MET A 1 29.57 42.91 47.63
N SER A 2 29.88 43.07 46.35
CA SER A 2 28.96 43.33 45.24
C SER A 2 28.16 42.08 44.89
N GLU A 3 26.86 42.06 45.18
CA GLU A 3 25.91 41.20 44.47
C GLU A 3 25.70 41.83 43.09
N SER A 4 26.45 41.32 42.10
CA SER A 4 26.29 41.74 40.71
C SER A 4 24.87 41.38 40.27
N ASN A 5 24.07 42.42 40.10
CA ASN A 5 22.78 42.41 39.43
C ASN A 5 23.00 41.83 38.01
N LYS A 6 22.81 40.52 37.83
CA LYS A 6 22.94 39.85 36.54
C LYS A 6 21.85 40.39 35.62
N SER A 7 22.25 41.35 34.79
CA SER A 7 21.42 41.91 33.72
C SER A 7 20.97 40.78 32.80
N TRP A 8 19.68 40.75 32.46
CA TRP A 8 19.10 39.80 31.50
C TRP A 8 19.84 39.75 30.15
N LYS A 9 20.61 40.81 29.82
CA LYS A 9 21.52 40.89 28.67
C LYS A 9 22.67 39.87 28.69
N ASP A 10 23.04 39.35 29.86
CA ASP A 10 24.09 38.31 30.00
C ASP A 10 23.52 36.89 29.89
N SER A 11 22.20 36.74 29.74
CA SER A 11 21.57 35.43 29.56
C SER A 11 21.64 34.98 28.10
N ASN A 12 22.82 34.54 27.68
CA ASN A 12 23.08 33.80 26.43
C ASN A 12 22.38 32.42 26.42
N TRP A 13 21.18 32.28 26.96
CA TRP A 13 20.55 30.98 27.16
C TRP A 13 20.08 30.35 25.83
N TYR A 14 19.92 31.16 24.77
CA TYR A 14 19.74 30.70 23.37
C TYR A 14 21.05 30.24 22.70
N VAL A 15 22.22 30.44 23.32
CA VAL A 15 23.54 30.12 22.73
C VAL A 15 24.03 28.73 23.13
N SER A 16 23.46 28.08 24.15
CA SER A 16 23.87 26.73 24.56
C SER A 16 22.71 25.75 24.55
N GLY A 17 22.73 24.82 23.59
CA GLY A 17 21.76 23.72 23.49
C GLY A 17 21.64 22.89 24.77
N SER A 18 22.71 22.84 25.59
CA SER A 18 22.69 22.17 26.90
C SER A 18 21.75 22.84 27.91
N ASN A 19 21.69 24.19 27.92
CA ASN A 19 20.82 24.94 28.80
C ASN A 19 19.37 24.86 28.37
N PHE A 20 19.13 24.97 27.06
CA PHE A 20 17.82 24.73 26.47
C PHE A 20 17.30 23.34 26.82
N TRP A 21 18.10 22.29 26.62
CA TRP A 21 17.72 20.92 26.93
C TRP A 21 17.41 20.70 28.41
N ARG A 22 18.25 21.29 29.29
CA ARG A 22 18.03 21.22 30.75
C ARG A 22 16.72 21.87 31.17
N GLU A 23 16.27 22.89 30.46
CA GLU A 23 14.99 23.53 30.72
C GLU A 23 13.82 22.75 30.11
N PHE A 24 13.92 22.37 28.84
CA PHE A 24 12.90 21.61 28.13
C PHE A 24 12.51 20.33 28.88
N ARG A 25 13.50 19.59 29.40
CA ARG A 25 13.26 18.35 30.16
C ARG A 25 12.51 18.55 31.49
N LYS A 26 12.33 19.78 31.97
CA LYS A 26 11.49 20.06 33.15
C LYS A 26 10.00 19.94 32.82
N HIS A 27 9.63 20.09 31.56
CA HIS A 27 8.25 20.07 31.10
C HIS A 27 7.86 18.65 30.65
N ARG A 28 7.04 17.96 31.46
CA ARG A 28 6.61 16.57 31.20
C ARG A 28 5.86 16.42 29.87
N ILE A 29 4.99 17.38 29.55
CA ILE A 29 4.16 17.35 28.33
C ILE A 29 5.05 17.44 27.09
N GLY A 30 6.02 18.35 27.07
CA GLY A 30 6.99 18.47 25.98
C GLY A 30 7.85 17.23 25.80
N LEU A 31 8.27 16.58 26.90
CA LEU A 31 9.01 15.32 26.83
C LEU A 31 8.17 14.19 26.22
N ILE A 32 6.91 14.05 26.61
CA ILE A 32 6.01 13.04 26.03
C ILE A 32 5.85 13.29 24.53
N GLY A 33 5.57 14.54 24.14
CA GLY A 33 5.48 14.92 22.73
C GLY A 33 6.76 14.60 21.95
N MET A 34 7.93 14.90 22.53
CA MET A 34 9.22 14.62 21.90
C MET A 34 9.47 13.11 21.72
N VAL A 35 9.14 12.28 22.72
CA VAL A 35 9.28 10.82 22.60
C VAL A 35 8.38 10.27 21.51
N VAL A 36 7.11 10.67 21.48
CA VAL A 36 6.16 10.26 20.42
C VAL A 36 6.66 10.71 19.04
N MET A 37 7.16 11.94 18.93
CA MET A 37 7.72 12.45 17.69
C MET A 37 8.94 11.62 17.23
N ILE A 38 9.87 11.27 18.14
CA ILE A 38 11.01 10.40 17.84
C ILE A 38 10.55 9.04 17.34
N LEU A 39 9.50 8.46 17.94
CA LEU A 39 8.93 7.19 17.48
C LEU A 39 8.37 7.30 16.06
N PHE A 40 7.68 8.40 15.71
CA PHE A 40 7.20 8.61 14.34
C PHE A 40 8.32 8.84 13.32
N PHE A 41 9.36 9.60 13.68
CA PHE A 41 10.55 9.73 12.83
C PHE A 41 11.27 8.38 12.67
N GLY A 42 11.38 7.59 13.73
CA GLY A 42 11.91 6.23 13.68
C GLY A 42 11.09 5.32 12.78
N MET A 43 9.76 5.34 12.93
CA MET A 43 8.82 4.61 12.08
C MET A 43 8.97 4.98 10.62
N ALA A 44 9.08 6.28 10.30
CA ALA A 44 9.31 6.74 8.95
C ALA A 44 10.68 6.28 8.41
N ILE A 45 11.76 6.42 9.18
CA ILE A 45 13.10 6.00 8.73
C ILE A 45 13.14 4.48 8.48
N PHE A 46 12.64 3.69 9.42
CA PHE A 46 12.66 2.23 9.37
C PHE A 46 11.46 1.61 8.65
N ALA A 47 10.63 2.40 7.97
CA ALA A 47 9.48 1.89 7.22
C ALA A 47 9.79 0.72 6.27
N PRO A 48 10.90 0.70 5.49
CA PRO A 48 11.20 -0.38 4.56
C PRO A 48 11.54 -1.70 5.26
N THR A 49 11.98 -1.65 6.52
CA THR A 49 12.29 -2.84 7.32
C THR A 49 11.12 -3.26 8.21
N LEU A 50 10.22 -2.32 8.54
CA LEU A 50 9.03 -2.56 9.37
C LEU A 50 7.82 -2.99 8.54
N ALA A 51 7.76 -2.61 7.27
CA ALA A 51 6.74 -3.08 6.34
C ALA A 51 6.96 -4.57 6.03
N THR A 52 5.86 -5.31 5.98
CA THR A 52 5.88 -6.75 5.71
C THR A 52 5.66 -7.06 4.23
N HIS A 53 4.97 -6.16 3.52
CA HIS A 53 4.59 -6.30 2.12
C HIS A 53 4.76 -4.97 1.38
N ASP A 54 4.51 -4.99 0.06
CA ASP A 54 4.45 -3.78 -0.75
C ASP A 54 3.41 -2.80 -0.17
N PRO A 55 3.79 -1.57 0.19
CA PRO A 55 2.89 -0.61 0.81
C PRO A 55 1.94 0.06 -0.19
N THR A 56 2.02 -0.22 -1.48
CA THR A 56 1.14 0.38 -2.50
C THR A 56 -0.33 0.02 -2.20
N PRO A 57 -1.28 0.98 -2.21
CA PRO A 57 -2.68 0.73 -1.86
C PRO A 57 -3.36 -0.41 -2.63
N GLN A 58 -2.95 -0.64 -3.87
CA GLN A 58 -3.49 -1.65 -4.78
C GLN A 58 -2.69 -2.96 -4.78
N ALA A 59 -1.60 -3.07 -4.01
CA ALA A 59 -0.80 -4.27 -3.90
C ALA A 59 -1.54 -5.35 -3.11
N LYS A 60 -2.44 -6.08 -3.78
CA LYS A 60 -3.26 -7.12 -3.16
C LYS A 60 -2.37 -8.27 -2.67
N VAL A 61 -2.47 -8.57 -1.37
CA VAL A 61 -1.79 -9.67 -0.69
C VAL A 61 -2.76 -10.72 -0.14
N ALA A 62 -4.01 -10.33 0.13
CA ALA A 62 -5.07 -11.21 0.64
C ALA A 62 -6.46 -10.76 0.16
N PRO A 63 -7.54 -11.45 0.55
CA PRO A 63 -8.91 -10.95 0.42
C PRO A 63 -9.10 -9.58 1.06
N THR A 64 -10.16 -8.90 0.65
CA THR A 64 -10.47 -7.56 1.14
C THR A 64 -11.01 -7.64 2.57
N TYR A 65 -10.64 -6.67 3.41
CA TYR A 65 -11.16 -6.55 4.77
C TYR A 65 -11.02 -7.79 5.67
N LEU A 66 -9.93 -8.55 5.52
CA LEU A 66 -9.57 -9.54 6.53
C LEU A 66 -9.16 -8.84 7.81
N ALA A 67 -9.61 -9.40 8.92
CA ALA A 67 -9.43 -8.87 10.25
C ALA A 67 -7.97 -9.01 10.73
N PRO A 68 -7.44 -8.13 11.60
CA PRO A 68 -6.12 -8.34 12.20
C PRO A 68 -5.95 -9.71 12.87
N ALA A 69 -4.81 -10.37 12.64
CA ALA A 69 -4.50 -11.72 13.16
C ALA A 69 -4.75 -11.90 14.66
N TRP A 70 -4.42 -10.88 15.47
CA TRP A 70 -4.59 -10.92 16.92
C TRP A 70 -6.06 -10.93 17.39
N MET A 71 -7.03 -10.63 16.51
CA MET A 71 -8.44 -10.72 16.85
C MET A 71 -8.95 -12.16 16.92
N SER A 72 -8.22 -13.14 16.35
CA SER A 72 -8.51 -14.57 16.50
C SER A 72 -8.58 -15.01 17.97
N VAL A 73 -7.94 -14.29 18.90
CA VAL A 73 -8.04 -14.56 20.34
C VAL A 73 -9.48 -14.45 20.88
N PHE A 74 -10.32 -13.66 20.20
CA PHE A 74 -11.73 -13.47 20.57
C PHE A 74 -12.68 -14.39 19.81
N ASP A 75 -12.15 -15.27 18.96
CA ASP A 75 -12.91 -16.12 18.05
C ASP A 75 -12.32 -17.55 18.06
N PRO A 76 -12.90 -18.46 18.86
CA PRO A 76 -12.38 -19.81 19.05
C PRO A 76 -12.24 -20.64 17.77
N ASP A 77 -13.04 -20.33 16.75
CA ASP A 77 -13.12 -21.05 15.47
C ASP A 77 -12.42 -20.26 14.33
N GLY A 78 -11.75 -19.15 14.68
CA GLY A 78 -11.20 -18.20 13.74
C GLY A 78 -9.85 -18.61 13.13
N VAL A 79 -9.78 -18.67 11.79
CA VAL A 79 -8.55 -19.07 11.08
C VAL A 79 -7.66 -17.87 10.72
N VAL A 80 -6.39 -17.89 11.11
CA VAL A 80 -5.41 -16.86 10.74
C VAL A 80 -4.72 -17.23 9.42
N THR A 81 -4.80 -16.34 8.43
CA THR A 81 -4.02 -16.45 7.18
C THR A 81 -2.54 -16.30 7.48
N GLY A 82 -1.73 -17.29 7.12
CA GLY A 82 -0.28 -17.18 7.24
C GLY A 82 0.45 -18.47 7.63
N ASP A 83 -0.26 -19.52 8.02
CA ASP A 83 0.32 -20.85 8.03
C ASP A 83 0.45 -21.30 6.58
N LEU A 84 1.66 -21.10 6.04
CA LEU A 84 2.02 -21.49 4.68
C LEU A 84 1.65 -22.96 4.49
N VAL A 85 0.76 -23.23 3.53
CA VAL A 85 0.76 -24.56 2.89
C VAL A 85 2.12 -24.67 2.21
N SER A 86 2.96 -25.56 2.72
CA SER A 86 4.31 -25.75 2.22
C SER A 86 4.29 -26.04 0.72
N ASP A 87 5.19 -25.34 0.05
CA ASP A 87 5.44 -25.25 -1.38
C ASP A 87 5.69 -26.61 -2.04
N PRO A 88 4.81 -27.12 -2.93
CA PRO A 88 5.21 -28.13 -3.88
C PRO A 88 5.72 -27.40 -5.14
N ASN A 89 6.98 -26.96 -5.14
CA ASN A 89 7.73 -26.63 -6.36
C ASN A 89 8.00 -27.93 -7.15
N PHE A 90 6.96 -28.76 -7.34
CA PHE A 90 7.06 -30.14 -7.80
C PHE A 90 8.20 -30.93 -7.13
N GLU A 91 8.49 -30.65 -5.84
CA GLU A 91 9.48 -31.38 -5.06
C GLU A 91 9.06 -32.84 -4.83
N ILE A 92 7.74 -33.08 -4.80
CA ILE A 92 7.13 -34.40 -4.86
C ILE A 92 6.80 -34.67 -6.33
N ASP A 93 7.24 -35.83 -6.84
CA ASP A 93 6.96 -36.25 -8.22
C ASP A 93 5.44 -36.22 -8.47
N PRO A 94 4.96 -35.34 -9.36
CA PRO A 94 3.54 -35.23 -9.64
C PRO A 94 3.09 -36.46 -10.43
N ASN A 95 1.89 -36.96 -10.12
CA ASN A 95 1.37 -38.14 -10.79
C ASN A 95 0.82 -37.76 -12.16
N ILE A 96 1.58 -38.03 -13.22
CA ILE A 96 1.18 -37.78 -14.61
C ILE A 96 0.30 -38.92 -15.11
N GLN A 97 -0.90 -38.57 -15.55
CA GLN A 97 -1.89 -39.48 -16.08
C GLN A 97 -2.23 -39.11 -17.51
N ILE A 98 -2.14 -40.10 -18.40
CA ILE A 98 -2.61 -40.00 -19.78
C ILE A 98 -3.86 -40.86 -19.85
N ASN A 99 -4.99 -40.22 -20.07
CA ASN A 99 -6.18 -40.93 -20.49
C ASN A 99 -6.10 -41.05 -22.03
N GLY A 100 -6.48 -42.20 -22.57
CA GLY A 100 -6.73 -42.36 -24.01
C GLY A 100 -5.82 -43.34 -24.72
N THR A 101 -6.14 -43.56 -26.00
CA THR A 101 -5.48 -44.59 -26.83
C THR A 101 -4.78 -44.02 -28.07
N SER A 102 -4.85 -42.70 -28.31
CA SER A 102 -4.18 -42.05 -29.45
C SER A 102 -2.65 -42.17 -29.43
N GLY A 103 -2.04 -42.23 -28.25
CA GLY A 103 -0.59 -42.14 -28.10
C GLY A 103 0.00 -40.77 -28.45
N GLU A 104 -0.83 -39.75 -28.65
CA GLU A 104 -0.41 -38.39 -29.03
C GLU A 104 0.01 -37.52 -27.84
N PHE A 105 -0.23 -38.00 -26.61
CA PHE A 105 0.09 -37.29 -25.38
C PHE A 105 1.32 -37.88 -24.70
N SER A 106 2.17 -37.01 -24.17
CA SER A 106 3.32 -37.39 -23.35
C SER A 106 3.52 -36.37 -22.24
N GLY A 107 3.97 -36.81 -21.08
CA GLY A 107 4.29 -35.93 -19.96
C GLY A 107 5.59 -36.35 -19.30
N ILE A 108 6.38 -35.36 -18.89
CA ILE A 108 7.68 -35.55 -18.25
C ILE A 108 7.75 -34.59 -17.08
N HIS A 109 8.16 -35.09 -15.91
CA HIS A 109 8.55 -34.27 -14.77
C HIS A 109 10.07 -34.27 -14.66
N GLU A 110 10.65 -33.09 -14.52
CA GLU A 110 12.07 -32.90 -14.30
C GLU A 110 12.26 -32.33 -12.89
N PRO A 111 12.85 -33.10 -11.95
CA PRO A 111 13.08 -32.63 -10.59
C PRO A 111 14.24 -31.62 -10.51
N LEU A 112 14.35 -30.94 -9.38
CA LEU A 112 15.50 -30.09 -9.07
C LEU A 112 16.81 -30.89 -9.14
N SER A 113 17.83 -30.33 -9.78
CA SER A 113 19.14 -30.98 -9.98
C SER A 113 20.28 -29.99 -9.76
N GLU A 114 21.50 -30.47 -9.46
CA GLU A 114 22.69 -29.62 -9.30
C GLU A 114 22.97 -28.74 -10.53
N THR A 115 22.50 -29.14 -11.71
CA THR A 115 22.61 -28.41 -12.98
C THR A 115 21.37 -27.60 -13.35
N ASN A 116 20.21 -27.85 -12.72
CA ASN A 116 18.94 -27.18 -13.05
C ASN A 116 18.24 -26.69 -11.78
N ASN A 117 18.17 -25.36 -11.65
CA ASN A 117 17.72 -24.69 -10.43
C ASN A 117 16.18 -24.55 -10.34
N GLN A 118 15.42 -25.21 -11.22
CA GLN A 118 13.96 -25.19 -11.25
C GLN A 118 13.41 -26.57 -11.64
N SER A 119 12.45 -27.09 -10.86
CA SER A 119 11.66 -28.26 -11.27
C SER A 119 10.50 -27.82 -12.15
N TYR A 120 10.13 -28.66 -13.13
CA TYR A 120 9.00 -28.39 -14.00
C TYR A 120 8.31 -29.67 -14.49
N VAL A 121 7.05 -29.53 -14.88
CA VAL A 121 6.26 -30.56 -15.56
C VAL A 121 6.00 -30.12 -16.99
N ASN A 122 6.42 -30.93 -17.94
CA ASN A 122 6.07 -30.78 -19.34
C ASN A 122 4.88 -31.65 -19.68
N LEU A 123 3.80 -31.06 -20.20
CA LEU A 123 2.70 -31.78 -20.83
C LEU A 123 2.72 -31.47 -22.32
N THR A 124 2.88 -32.50 -23.14
CA THR A 124 3.02 -32.38 -24.59
C THR A 124 1.91 -33.13 -25.31
N TRP A 125 1.25 -32.46 -26.24
CA TRP A 125 0.38 -33.06 -27.25
C TRP A 125 1.03 -32.92 -28.63
N SER A 126 1.21 -34.04 -29.33
CA SER A 126 1.78 -34.09 -30.68
C SER A 126 0.78 -34.75 -31.62
N HIS A 127 0.22 -33.95 -32.53
CA HIS A 127 -0.87 -34.36 -33.41
C HIS A 127 -0.42 -34.42 -34.86
N THR A 128 -0.94 -35.41 -35.60
CA THR A 128 -0.75 -35.52 -37.05
C THR A 128 -2.08 -35.41 -37.76
N ALA A 129 -2.19 -34.53 -38.75
CA ALA A 129 -3.44 -34.32 -39.47
C ALA A 129 -4.04 -35.64 -39.99
N GLY A 130 -5.34 -35.85 -39.75
CA GLY A 130 -6.07 -37.05 -40.14
C GLY A 130 -6.01 -38.22 -39.14
N THR A 131 -5.28 -38.13 -38.02
CA THR A 131 -5.40 -39.11 -36.93
C THR A 131 -6.70 -38.86 -36.15
N PRO A 132 -7.54 -39.89 -35.95
CA PRO A 132 -8.71 -39.76 -35.11
C PRO A 132 -8.29 -39.76 -33.63
N LEU A 133 -8.76 -38.78 -32.87
CA LEU A 133 -8.74 -38.82 -31.41
C LEU A 133 -9.96 -39.63 -30.90
N ASP A 134 -9.76 -40.41 -29.85
CA ASP A 134 -10.76 -41.14 -29.08
C ASP A 134 -11.57 -40.14 -28.24
N TYR A 135 -12.44 -39.40 -28.93
CA TYR A 135 -13.09 -38.19 -28.43
C TYR A 135 -14.61 -38.27 -28.65
N TRP A 136 -15.38 -38.67 -27.61
CA TRP A 136 -16.84 -38.80 -27.66
C TRP A 136 -17.53 -37.93 -26.58
N GLY A 137 -18.12 -36.79 -26.97
CA GLY A 137 -18.99 -35.99 -26.09
C GLY A 137 -18.68 -34.48 -26.02
N PRO A 138 -19.30 -33.75 -25.05
CA PRO A 138 -19.48 -32.29 -25.14
C PRO A 138 -18.47 -31.30 -24.50
N ASP A 139 -17.14 -31.29 -24.67
CA ASP A 139 -16.22 -30.48 -23.78
C ASP A 139 -16.45 -30.71 -22.26
N PRO A 140 -15.47 -30.50 -21.37
CA PRO A 140 -15.66 -30.77 -19.95
C PRO A 140 -16.50 -29.64 -19.30
N ASP A 141 -17.78 -29.88 -19.03
CA ASP A 141 -18.63 -29.01 -18.21
C ASP A 141 -18.61 -29.48 -16.74
N GLY A 142 -17.75 -28.84 -15.94
CA GLY A 142 -17.74 -28.95 -14.47
C GLY A 142 -17.07 -30.19 -13.88
N THR A 143 -17.22 -31.37 -14.51
CA THR A 143 -16.72 -32.68 -14.00
C THR A 143 -15.55 -33.24 -14.84
N LEU A 144 -14.98 -34.37 -14.41
CA LEU A 144 -13.95 -35.10 -15.18
C LEU A 144 -14.46 -35.30 -16.62
N PRO A 145 -13.69 -34.93 -17.66
CA PRO A 145 -14.04 -35.30 -19.02
C PRO A 145 -14.03 -36.83 -19.19
N ASP A 146 -15.16 -37.41 -19.58
CA ASP A 146 -15.30 -38.83 -19.98
C ASP A 146 -14.57 -39.17 -21.30
N TYR A 147 -13.65 -38.32 -21.78
CA TYR A 147 -12.94 -38.52 -23.04
C TYR A 147 -11.76 -39.47 -22.87
N GLY A 148 -11.54 -40.29 -23.89
CA GLY A 148 -10.34 -41.11 -24.06
C GLY A 148 -9.13 -40.20 -24.02
N ASP A 149 -8.89 -39.33 -24.99
CA ASP A 149 -7.59 -38.67 -25.17
C ASP A 149 -7.39 -37.32 -24.44
N PHE A 150 -6.70 -37.35 -23.28
CA PHE A 150 -6.40 -36.20 -22.43
C PHE A 150 -5.20 -36.46 -21.51
N ILE A 151 -4.38 -35.43 -21.23
CA ILE A 151 -3.26 -35.54 -20.27
C ILE A 151 -3.39 -34.57 -19.11
N TYR A 152 -3.07 -35.01 -17.90
CA TYR A 152 -2.97 -34.16 -16.73
C TYR A 152 -1.88 -34.64 -15.77
N PHE A 153 -1.40 -33.75 -14.91
CA PHE A 153 -0.69 -34.13 -13.70
C PHE A 153 -1.56 -33.85 -12.48
N GLU A 154 -1.39 -34.67 -11.45
CA GLU A 154 -2.03 -34.54 -10.15
C GLU A 154 -0.98 -34.14 -9.11
N GLN A 155 -1.28 -33.09 -8.34
CA GLN A 155 -0.50 -32.62 -7.22
C GLN A 155 -1.38 -32.60 -5.97
N GLU A 156 -0.92 -33.26 -4.91
CA GLU A 156 -1.53 -33.17 -3.59
C GLU A 156 -1.05 -31.89 -2.89
N VAL A 157 -2.01 -31.15 -2.35
CA VAL A 157 -1.82 -29.92 -1.58
C VAL A 157 -2.34 -30.18 -0.18
N GLU A 158 -1.46 -30.09 0.81
CA GLU A 158 -1.83 -30.32 2.20
C GLU A 158 -2.79 -29.22 2.71
N TRP A 159 -3.87 -29.65 3.34
CA TRP A 159 -4.89 -28.83 3.96
C TRP A 159 -4.94 -29.14 5.45
N LEU A 160 -4.15 -28.39 6.23
CA LEU A 160 -3.97 -28.63 7.67
C LEU A 160 -5.06 -27.99 8.56
N PHE A 161 -6.02 -27.28 7.98
CA PHE A 161 -6.99 -26.51 8.76
C PHE A 161 -8.27 -27.30 8.99
N ASN A 162 -8.78 -27.22 10.22
CA ASN A 162 -10.00 -27.89 10.64
C ASN A 162 -11.29 -27.15 10.22
N ASP A 163 -11.16 -25.93 9.69
CA ASP A 163 -12.28 -25.09 9.29
C ASP A 163 -12.11 -24.64 7.85
N ARG A 164 -13.23 -24.44 7.15
CA ARG A 164 -13.26 -24.02 5.75
C ARG A 164 -12.58 -22.65 5.56
N PRO A 165 -11.78 -22.45 4.50
CA PRO A 165 -11.17 -21.14 4.23
C PRO A 165 -12.21 -20.11 3.82
N SER A 166 -11.94 -18.84 4.14
CA SER A 166 -12.78 -17.70 3.77
C SER A 166 -12.71 -17.39 2.27
N ASP A 167 -11.51 -17.53 1.70
CA ASP A 167 -11.22 -17.39 0.26
C ASP A 167 -10.00 -18.25 -0.07
N VAL A 168 -9.83 -18.60 -1.33
CA VAL A 168 -8.69 -19.35 -1.83
C VAL A 168 -8.26 -18.78 -3.17
N ASN A 169 -6.98 -18.41 -3.25
CA ASN A 169 -6.37 -18.06 -4.52
C ASN A 169 -5.37 -19.13 -4.91
N MET A 170 -5.44 -19.52 -6.17
CA MET A 170 -4.45 -20.38 -6.80
C MET A 170 -3.66 -19.56 -7.80
N SER A 171 -2.37 -19.82 -7.93
CA SER A 171 -1.58 -19.35 -9.05
C SER A 171 -0.81 -20.47 -9.70
N ILE A 172 -0.74 -20.43 -11.02
CA ILE A 172 -0.03 -21.42 -11.82
C ILE A 172 0.89 -20.69 -12.78
N SER A 173 2.16 -21.06 -12.77
CA SER A 173 3.19 -20.49 -13.63
C SER A 173 3.50 -21.46 -14.76
N PHE A 174 3.25 -21.03 -16.00
CA PHE A 174 3.50 -21.87 -17.17
C PHE A 174 4.03 -21.08 -18.36
N GLY A 175 4.79 -21.77 -19.21
CA GLY A 175 5.20 -21.32 -20.55
C GLY A 175 4.71 -22.30 -21.60
N THR A 176 4.61 -21.84 -22.85
CA THR A 176 4.09 -22.64 -23.96
C THR A 176 5.08 -22.66 -25.12
N THR A 177 5.45 -23.86 -25.57
CA THR A 177 6.24 -24.06 -26.79
C THR A 177 5.37 -24.76 -27.83
N VAL A 178 5.29 -24.24 -29.04
CA VAL A 178 4.54 -24.85 -30.15
C VAL A 178 5.42 -25.09 -31.36
N THR A 179 5.12 -26.14 -32.12
CA THR A 179 5.82 -26.48 -33.36
C THR A 179 4.85 -26.88 -34.46
N GLY A 180 5.29 -26.83 -35.72
CA GLY A 180 4.48 -27.18 -36.89
C GLY A 180 3.40 -26.14 -37.18
N ASP A 181 2.24 -26.63 -37.65
CA ASP A 181 1.10 -25.80 -38.04
C ASP A 181 0.46 -25.06 -36.86
N PHE A 182 0.71 -25.51 -35.62
CA PHE A 182 0.27 -24.85 -34.40
C PHE A 182 1.10 -23.61 -34.04
N GLY A 183 2.20 -23.36 -34.75
CA GLY A 183 3.04 -22.19 -34.57
C GLY A 183 2.43 -20.87 -35.06
N PRO A 184 2.96 -19.72 -34.62
CA PRO A 184 2.53 -18.39 -35.09
C PRO A 184 2.78 -18.17 -36.59
N SER A 185 3.61 -18.99 -37.23
CA SER A 185 3.83 -19.04 -38.68
C SER A 185 2.89 -19.99 -39.43
N GLY A 186 1.94 -20.63 -38.73
CA GLY A 186 0.97 -21.57 -39.28
C GLY A 186 -0.16 -20.90 -40.08
N PRO A 187 -1.06 -21.70 -40.69
CA PRO A 187 -2.14 -21.17 -41.52
C PRO A 187 -3.13 -20.26 -40.77
N LEU A 188 -3.75 -19.31 -41.48
CA LEU A 188 -4.77 -18.41 -40.94
C LEU A 188 -5.94 -19.22 -40.32
N GLY A 189 -6.29 -18.92 -39.06
CA GLY A 189 -7.30 -19.67 -38.31
C GLY A 189 -6.75 -20.56 -37.19
N ASN A 190 -5.43 -20.59 -37.01
CA ASN A 190 -4.71 -21.28 -35.92
C ASN A 190 -4.94 -20.63 -34.52
N ASN A 191 -6.17 -20.29 -34.18
CA ASN A 191 -6.51 -19.96 -32.79
C ASN A 191 -6.35 -21.26 -31.97
N LEU A 192 -5.19 -21.37 -31.32
CA LEU A 192 -4.67 -22.48 -30.53
C LEU A 192 -5.72 -23.56 -30.24
N MET A 193 -5.56 -24.70 -30.89
CA MET A 193 -6.52 -25.81 -30.89
C MET A 193 -6.43 -26.65 -29.62
N PHE A 194 -6.12 -26.03 -28.49
CA PHE A 194 -5.97 -26.66 -27.18
C PHE A 194 -6.40 -25.72 -26.06
N ARG A 195 -6.61 -26.30 -24.88
CA ARG A 195 -6.97 -25.60 -23.65
C ARG A 195 -6.24 -26.20 -22.47
N VAL A 196 -5.82 -25.31 -21.57
CA VAL A 196 -5.40 -25.67 -20.22
C VAL A 196 -6.61 -25.63 -19.32
N TYR A 197 -6.77 -26.69 -18.55
CA TYR A 197 -7.83 -26.85 -17.59
C TYR A 197 -7.22 -27.12 -16.23
N VAL A 198 -7.86 -26.56 -15.19
CA VAL A 198 -7.50 -26.84 -13.81
C VAL A 198 -8.76 -27.32 -13.08
N TRP A 199 -8.61 -28.43 -12.38
CA TRP A 199 -9.63 -29.00 -11.52
C TRP A 199 -9.10 -29.12 -10.10
N ILE A 200 -10.04 -29.07 -9.18
CA ILE A 200 -9.82 -29.46 -7.80
C ILE A 200 -10.68 -30.70 -7.55
N VAL A 201 -10.07 -31.72 -6.98
CA VAL A 201 -10.74 -32.95 -6.56
C VAL A 201 -10.80 -32.97 -5.05
N ASP A 202 -12.02 -33.04 -4.53
CA ASP A 202 -12.27 -33.10 -3.10
C ASP A 202 -11.92 -34.49 -2.52
N SER A 203 -12.07 -34.62 -1.20
CA SER A 203 -11.87 -35.89 -0.47
C SER A 203 -12.88 -36.98 -0.86
N SER A 204 -14.04 -36.61 -1.41
CA SER A 204 -15.07 -37.54 -1.90
C SER A 204 -14.80 -38.06 -3.32
N GLY A 205 -13.79 -37.50 -4.00
CA GLY A 205 -13.43 -37.83 -5.38
C GLY A 205 -14.26 -37.10 -6.43
N GLN A 206 -15.05 -36.10 -6.06
CA GLN A 206 -15.77 -35.23 -6.99
C GLN A 206 -14.82 -34.21 -7.60
N TRP A 207 -14.94 -34.01 -8.92
CA TRP A 207 -14.09 -33.11 -9.69
C TRP A 207 -14.83 -31.80 -9.92
N THR A 208 -14.18 -30.69 -9.58
CA THR A 208 -14.72 -29.35 -9.82
C THR A 208 -13.75 -28.56 -10.69
N LYS A 209 -14.19 -28.21 -11.90
CA LYS A 209 -13.41 -27.34 -12.81
C LYS A 209 -13.34 -25.92 -12.25
N VAL A 210 -12.13 -25.43 -11.99
CA VAL A 210 -11.89 -24.09 -11.43
C VAL A 210 -11.33 -23.10 -12.45
N TYR A 211 -10.71 -23.59 -13.52
CA TYR A 211 -10.16 -22.75 -14.57
C TYR A 211 -10.18 -23.44 -15.93
N GLU A 212 -10.36 -22.61 -16.96
CA GLU A 212 -10.29 -22.99 -18.36
C GLU A 212 -9.71 -21.80 -19.15
N SER A 213 -8.66 -22.05 -19.92
CA SER A 213 -8.10 -21.02 -20.81
C SER A 213 -9.06 -20.73 -21.96
N ARG A 214 -9.59 -19.50 -22.04
CA ARG A 214 -10.48 -19.05 -23.14
C ARG A 214 -9.76 -18.26 -24.25
N GLU A 215 -8.57 -17.73 -23.97
CA GLU A 215 -7.80 -16.90 -24.91
C GLU A 215 -6.38 -17.43 -25.07
N ALA A 216 -5.80 -17.16 -26.25
CA ALA A 216 -4.56 -17.75 -26.69
C ALA A 216 -3.39 -17.45 -25.72
N THR A 217 -2.84 -18.48 -25.07
CA THR A 217 -1.67 -18.33 -24.20
C THR A 217 -0.42 -18.86 -24.89
N TYR A 218 -0.16 -18.39 -26.12
CA TYR A 218 1.18 -18.53 -26.67
C TYR A 218 2.08 -17.52 -25.96
N VAL A 219 2.89 -18.02 -25.03
CA VAL A 219 3.88 -17.23 -24.33
C VAL A 219 5.16 -18.04 -24.26
N GLU A 220 6.19 -17.59 -24.99
CA GLU A 220 7.52 -18.22 -24.98
C GLU A 220 8.22 -18.10 -23.62
N HIS A 221 7.79 -17.15 -22.80
CA HIS A 221 8.27 -16.94 -21.44
C HIS A 221 7.24 -17.43 -20.42
N VAL A 222 7.74 -17.92 -19.29
CA VAL A 222 6.88 -18.34 -18.17
C VAL A 222 6.07 -17.14 -17.66
N GLN A 223 4.75 -17.30 -17.55
CA GLN A 223 3.85 -16.33 -16.95
C GLN A 223 3.10 -16.95 -15.77
N GLU A 224 2.92 -16.17 -14.70
CA GLU A 224 2.07 -16.54 -13.58
C GLU A 224 0.62 -16.16 -13.87
N LYS A 225 -0.27 -17.16 -13.88
CA LYS A 225 -1.71 -16.97 -13.97
C LYS A 225 -2.34 -17.14 -12.60
N ARG A 226 -2.96 -16.08 -12.09
CA ARG A 226 -3.79 -16.13 -10.88
C ARG A 226 -5.22 -16.57 -11.21
N ILE A 227 -5.71 -17.53 -10.45
CA ILE A 227 -7.05 -18.12 -10.54
C ILE A 227 -7.72 -17.88 -9.18
N SER A 228 -8.78 -17.06 -9.18
CA SER A 228 -9.58 -16.83 -7.98
C SER A 228 -10.70 -17.86 -7.91
N LEU A 229 -10.82 -18.56 -6.78
CA LEU A 229 -11.84 -19.59 -6.59
C LEU A 229 -13.19 -19.02 -6.12
N ASN A 230 -13.34 -17.70 -6.05
CA ASN A 230 -14.56 -17.00 -5.62
C ASN A 230 -15.82 -17.33 -6.45
N TYR A 231 -15.67 -17.81 -7.68
CA TYR A 231 -16.79 -18.21 -8.54
C TYR A 231 -17.27 -19.64 -8.27
N VAL A 232 -16.48 -20.44 -7.56
CA VAL A 232 -16.81 -21.79 -7.16
C VAL A 232 -17.29 -21.74 -5.72
N GLN A 233 -18.33 -22.49 -5.38
CA GLN A 233 -18.72 -22.60 -3.99
C GLN A 233 -17.59 -23.35 -3.28
N LEU A 234 -16.78 -22.65 -2.46
CA LEU A 234 -15.74 -23.32 -1.67
C LEU A 234 -16.34 -24.45 -0.80
N LYS A 235 -17.65 -24.42 -0.57
CA LYS A 235 -18.41 -25.51 0.03
C LYS A 235 -18.21 -26.82 -0.75
N ASP A 236 -18.37 -26.79 -2.07
CA ASP A 236 -18.31 -27.99 -2.89
C ASP A 236 -16.88 -28.57 -2.96
N ILE A 237 -15.86 -27.78 -2.60
CA ILE A 237 -14.45 -28.20 -2.62
C ILE A 237 -13.95 -28.59 -1.23
N PHE A 238 -14.33 -27.83 -0.20
CA PHE A 238 -13.77 -27.92 1.16
C PHE A 238 -14.77 -28.46 2.19
N ASP A 239 -16.06 -28.66 1.86
CA ASP A 239 -17.11 -29.16 2.79
C ASP A 239 -17.34 -30.68 2.67
N GLY A 240 -16.54 -31.40 1.86
CA GLY A 240 -16.49 -32.88 1.82
C GLY A 240 -15.98 -33.53 3.12
N MET A 241 -15.89 -32.73 4.18
CA MET A 241 -15.45 -33.07 5.51
C MET A 241 -16.46 -33.99 6.20
N THR A 242 -15.97 -35.06 6.81
CA THR A 242 -16.79 -35.95 7.61
C THR A 242 -17.00 -35.35 9.00
N THR A 243 -18.21 -35.42 9.54
CA THR A 243 -18.47 -34.96 10.92
C THR A 243 -18.00 -36.03 11.91
N VAL A 244 -16.91 -35.76 12.62
CA VAL A 244 -16.42 -36.58 13.73
C VAL A 244 -16.64 -35.80 15.01
N ASN A 245 -17.48 -36.30 15.92
CA ASN A 245 -17.79 -35.65 17.21
C ASN A 245 -18.33 -34.20 17.15
N GLY A 246 -18.91 -33.78 16.01
CA GLY A 246 -19.51 -32.44 15.86
C GLY A 246 -18.58 -31.39 15.22
N THR A 247 -17.32 -31.74 14.98
CA THR A 247 -16.37 -30.96 14.19
C THR A 247 -16.33 -31.52 12.77
N GLN A 248 -16.31 -30.67 11.75
CA GLN A 248 -16.08 -31.09 10.37
C GLN A 248 -14.58 -31.29 10.17
N GLU A 249 -14.14 -32.49 9.82
CA GLU A 249 -12.73 -32.79 9.56
C GLU A 249 -12.58 -33.37 8.14
N ASP A 250 -11.54 -32.94 7.41
CA ASP A 250 -11.12 -33.63 6.19
C ASP A 250 -10.48 -34.97 6.60
N PRO A 251 -11.00 -36.13 6.17
CA PRO A 251 -10.44 -37.43 6.52
C PRO A 251 -9.00 -37.65 5.99
N THR A 252 -8.56 -36.81 5.04
CA THR A 252 -7.28 -36.94 4.35
C THR A 252 -6.33 -35.77 4.58
N ASN A 253 -6.79 -34.59 4.97
CA ASN A 253 -6.00 -33.35 5.05
C ASN A 253 -5.25 -33.00 3.74
N TYR A 254 -5.73 -33.47 2.58
CA TYR A 254 -5.12 -33.19 1.28
C TYR A 254 -6.19 -32.88 0.24
N ILE A 255 -5.94 -31.83 -0.54
CA ILE A 255 -6.72 -31.50 -1.73
C ILE A 255 -5.89 -31.86 -2.95
N ARG A 256 -6.50 -32.53 -3.92
CA ARG A 256 -5.83 -32.88 -5.17
C ARG A 256 -6.11 -31.82 -6.22
N VAL A 257 -5.07 -31.13 -6.65
CA VAL A 257 -5.13 -30.20 -7.77
C VAL A 257 -4.67 -30.93 -9.02
N LYS A 258 -5.49 -30.87 -10.07
CA LYS A 258 -5.19 -31.48 -11.35
C LYS A 258 -5.11 -30.42 -12.41
N VAL A 259 -4.00 -30.42 -13.14
CA VAL A 259 -3.78 -29.49 -14.25
C VAL A 259 -3.56 -30.33 -15.49
N GLY A 260 -4.32 -30.05 -16.53
CA GLY A 260 -4.21 -30.82 -17.76
C GLY A 260 -4.46 -30.04 -19.04
N LEU A 261 -4.13 -30.72 -20.13
CA LEU A 261 -4.11 -30.21 -21.48
C LEU A 261 -5.05 -31.06 -22.34
N ALA A 262 -6.02 -30.42 -22.99
CA ALA A 262 -6.91 -31.08 -23.96
C ALA A 262 -7.06 -30.23 -25.23
N PRO A 263 -7.35 -30.85 -26.39
CA PRO A 263 -7.64 -30.13 -27.62
C PRO A 263 -8.93 -29.28 -27.51
N TYR A 264 -9.01 -28.21 -28.31
CA TYR A 264 -10.16 -27.30 -28.40
C TYR A 264 -11.17 -27.75 -29.45
N ARG A 265 -12.46 -27.75 -29.10
CA ARG A 265 -13.49 -28.50 -29.82
C ARG A 265 -14.29 -27.76 -30.89
N THR A 266 -14.50 -26.43 -30.82
CA THR A 266 -15.62 -25.70 -31.51
C THR A 266 -16.41 -26.52 -32.52
N PHE A 267 -17.50 -27.12 -32.06
CA PHE A 267 -18.36 -27.92 -32.90
C PHE A 267 -19.24 -26.99 -33.75
N ASN A 268 -18.96 -26.84 -35.04
CA ASN A 268 -19.99 -26.34 -35.94
C ASN A 268 -20.96 -27.49 -36.24
N TYR A 269 -22.10 -27.49 -35.55
CA TYR A 269 -23.16 -28.50 -35.71
C TYR A 269 -23.62 -28.67 -37.17
N ALA A 270 -23.35 -27.68 -38.03
CA ALA A 270 -23.69 -27.75 -39.45
C ALA A 270 -22.65 -28.47 -40.32
N THR A 271 -21.36 -28.54 -39.92
CA THR A 271 -20.27 -29.03 -40.78
C THR A 271 -19.45 -30.18 -40.21
N TYR A 272 -19.61 -30.57 -38.93
CA TYR A 272 -18.80 -31.63 -38.27
C TYR A 272 -17.28 -31.42 -38.43
N ASP A 273 -16.85 -30.15 -38.42
CA ASP A 273 -15.45 -29.79 -38.66
C ASP A 273 -14.69 -29.70 -37.33
N TYR A 274 -13.55 -30.39 -37.24
CA TYR A 274 -12.67 -30.35 -36.08
C TYR A 274 -11.51 -29.42 -36.41
N PRO A 275 -11.34 -28.29 -35.68
CA PRO A 275 -10.31 -27.32 -35.99
C PRO A 275 -8.92 -27.93 -36.08
N TRP A 276 -8.60 -28.94 -35.27
CA TRP A 276 -7.30 -29.62 -35.23
C TRP A 276 -7.09 -30.72 -36.28
N ALA A 277 -8.15 -31.33 -36.82
CA ALA A 277 -8.02 -32.54 -37.64
C ALA A 277 -7.21 -32.34 -38.94
N ASN A 278 -7.08 -31.09 -39.40
CA ASN A 278 -6.37 -30.75 -40.64
C ASN A 278 -4.93 -30.24 -40.43
N TYR A 279 -4.43 -30.23 -39.19
CA TYR A 279 -3.18 -29.56 -38.84
C TYR A 279 -2.21 -30.53 -38.15
N THR A 280 -0.91 -30.38 -38.40
CA THR A 280 0.14 -31.21 -37.80
C THR A 280 1.08 -30.36 -36.98
N GLY A 281 1.34 -30.75 -35.74
CA GLY A 281 2.24 -29.99 -34.88
C GLY A 281 2.32 -30.55 -33.46
N SER A 282 3.08 -29.86 -32.62
CA SER A 282 3.12 -30.17 -31.19
C SER A 282 2.93 -28.93 -30.34
N VAL A 283 2.35 -29.12 -29.16
CA VAL A 283 2.16 -28.11 -28.13
C VAL A 283 2.69 -28.68 -26.84
N THR A 284 3.64 -27.98 -26.22
CA THR A 284 4.22 -28.34 -24.92
C THR A 284 3.99 -27.22 -23.94
N PHE A 285 3.32 -27.54 -22.83
CA PHE A 285 3.21 -26.66 -21.67
C PHE A 285 4.26 -27.03 -20.64
N THR A 286 5.06 -26.05 -20.24
CA THR A 286 6.04 -26.20 -19.16
C THR A 286 5.49 -25.50 -17.92
N PHE A 287 5.02 -26.28 -16.95
CA PHE A 287 4.55 -25.79 -15.66
C PHE A 287 5.71 -25.76 -14.68
N THR A 288 5.96 -24.62 -14.06
CA THR A 288 7.14 -24.40 -13.19
C THR A 288 6.77 -24.20 -11.73
N ASN A 289 5.55 -23.72 -11.46
CA ASN A 289 5.08 -23.51 -10.10
C ASN A 289 3.56 -23.64 -10.05
N LEU A 290 3.05 -24.34 -9.04
CA LEU A 290 1.64 -24.40 -8.70
C LEU A 290 1.51 -24.02 -7.23
N LYS A 291 0.95 -22.83 -6.97
CA LYS A 291 0.76 -22.30 -5.62
C LYS A 291 -0.71 -22.20 -5.30
N MET A 292 -1.09 -22.71 -4.14
CA MET A 292 -2.45 -22.55 -3.61
C MET A 292 -2.34 -21.88 -2.24
N VAL A 293 -3.00 -20.73 -2.11
CA VAL A 293 -3.06 -19.97 -0.85
C VAL A 293 -4.51 -19.92 -0.43
N ALA A 294 -4.78 -20.61 0.67
CA ALA A 294 -6.02 -20.48 1.38
C ALA A 294 -5.91 -19.35 2.40
N TYR A 295 -6.95 -18.54 2.46
CA TYR A 295 -7.06 -17.42 3.37
C TYR A 295 -8.03 -17.78 4.48
N GLY A 296 -7.62 -17.51 5.71
CA GLY A 296 -8.50 -17.55 6.86
C GLY A 296 -9.31 -16.26 6.98
N GLU A 297 -9.92 -16.03 8.14
CA GLU A 297 -10.69 -14.83 8.43
C GLU A 297 -9.81 -13.65 8.87
N TYR A 298 -8.61 -13.97 9.36
CA TYR A 298 -7.66 -12.98 9.87
C TYR A 298 -6.39 -12.91 9.03
N PHE A 299 -5.72 -11.76 8.97
CA PHE A 299 -4.48 -11.55 8.21
C PHE A 299 -3.57 -10.53 8.90
N GLY A 300 -2.28 -10.84 9.00
CA GLY A 300 -1.25 -9.87 9.38
C GLY A 300 -1.48 -9.11 10.70
N LEU A 301 -0.72 -8.05 10.94
CA LEU A 301 -0.81 -7.29 12.18
C LEU A 301 -2.06 -6.40 12.25
N LEU A 302 -2.48 -5.83 11.13
CA LEU A 302 -3.59 -4.89 11.05
C LEU A 302 -4.67 -5.30 10.05
N GLY A 303 -4.66 -6.53 9.55
CA GLY A 303 -5.64 -6.94 8.55
C GLY A 303 -5.34 -6.38 7.16
N THR A 304 -6.34 -6.48 6.28
CA THR A 304 -6.24 -5.97 4.92
C THR A 304 -7.20 -4.82 4.64
N THR A 305 -6.90 -4.09 3.56
CA THR A 305 -7.70 -2.96 3.07
C THR A 305 -8.81 -3.38 2.12
N ASN A 306 -9.52 -2.39 1.58
CA ASN A 306 -10.56 -2.56 0.55
C ASN A 306 -10.05 -3.19 -0.75
N TRP A 307 -8.75 -3.11 -1.02
CA TRP A 307 -8.09 -3.75 -2.17
C TRP A 307 -7.39 -5.07 -1.80
N GLY A 308 -7.48 -5.47 -0.53
CA GLY A 308 -6.79 -6.66 -0.03
C GLY A 308 -5.29 -6.47 0.16
N ALA A 309 -4.82 -5.22 0.20
CA ALA A 309 -3.43 -4.87 0.51
C ALA A 309 -3.18 -4.89 2.02
N ASP A 310 -1.91 -5.03 2.44
CA ASP A 310 -1.52 -5.07 3.85
C ASP A 310 -1.70 -3.69 4.52
N ALA A 311 -2.63 -3.60 5.47
CA ALA A 311 -2.94 -2.35 6.15
C ALA A 311 -1.79 -1.85 7.04
N TRP A 312 -0.96 -2.77 7.56
CA TRP A 312 0.19 -2.42 8.37
C TRP A 312 1.27 -1.71 7.56
N SER A 313 1.66 -2.26 6.42
CA SER A 313 2.67 -1.67 5.54
C SER A 313 2.25 -0.27 5.06
N GLN A 314 0.97 -0.08 4.71
CA GLN A 314 0.42 1.24 4.40
C GLN A 314 0.49 2.22 5.57
N LEU A 315 0.15 1.79 6.79
CA LEU A 315 0.17 2.65 7.97
C LEU A 315 1.58 3.17 8.26
N ILE A 316 2.57 2.29 8.17
CA ILE A 316 3.97 2.61 8.44
C ILE A 316 4.52 3.55 7.38
N TYR A 317 4.27 3.29 6.08
CA TYR A 317 4.70 4.19 5.01
C TYR A 317 3.96 5.53 5.04
N GLY A 318 2.71 5.55 5.49
CA GLY A 318 1.93 6.79 5.70
C GLY A 318 2.63 7.80 6.62
N SER A 319 3.42 7.33 7.59
CA SER A 319 4.22 8.20 8.45
C SER A 319 5.22 9.04 7.66
N ARG A 320 5.81 8.50 6.58
CA ARG A 320 6.77 9.22 5.73
C ARG A 320 6.09 10.36 5.00
N ILE A 321 4.98 10.07 4.33
CA ILE A 321 4.28 11.03 3.48
C ILE A 321 3.77 12.21 4.32
N SER A 322 3.07 11.93 5.42
CA SER A 322 2.53 12.99 6.28
C SER A 322 3.64 13.81 6.96
N LEU A 323 4.77 13.21 7.36
CA LEU A 323 5.91 13.96 7.91
C LEU A 323 6.61 14.84 6.86
N ILE A 324 6.85 14.32 5.65
CA ILE A 324 7.46 15.06 4.55
C ILE A 324 6.61 16.29 4.20
N ILE A 325 5.30 16.09 4.01
CA ILE A 325 4.39 17.17 3.65
C ILE A 325 4.28 18.17 4.81
N GLY A 326 4.11 17.69 6.04
CA GLY A 326 4.04 18.53 7.23
C GLY A 326 5.27 19.43 7.41
N ILE A 327 6.48 18.90 7.28
CA ILE A 327 7.71 19.65 7.54
C ILE A 327 8.07 20.57 6.37
N ILE A 328 8.04 20.07 5.13
CA ILE A 328 8.48 20.84 3.96
C ILE A 328 7.50 21.97 3.66
N ALA A 329 6.18 21.68 3.65
CA ALA A 329 5.19 22.71 3.34
C ALA A 329 5.22 23.83 4.38
N THR A 330 5.32 23.49 5.68
CA THR A 330 5.44 24.48 6.74
C THR A 330 6.76 25.25 6.67
N GLY A 331 7.88 24.60 6.34
CA GLY A 331 9.17 25.27 6.17
C GLY A 331 9.12 26.34 5.06
N LEU A 332 8.60 25.98 3.89
CA LEU A 332 8.41 26.90 2.76
C LEU A 332 7.44 28.03 3.10
N SER A 333 6.29 27.66 3.67
CA SER A 333 5.27 28.61 4.14
C SER A 333 5.83 29.62 5.14
N THR A 334 6.62 29.14 6.11
CA THR A 334 7.24 29.97 7.13
C THR A 334 8.29 30.89 6.52
N ALA A 335 9.12 30.40 5.60
CA ALA A 335 10.12 31.22 4.93
C ALA A 335 9.47 32.43 4.21
N VAL A 336 8.42 32.18 3.43
CA VAL A 336 7.66 33.24 2.75
C VAL A 336 7.02 34.18 3.78
N GLY A 337 6.37 33.61 4.81
CA GLY A 337 5.70 34.39 5.85
C GLY A 337 6.65 35.31 6.60
N VAL A 338 7.82 34.82 6.99
CA VAL A 338 8.86 35.60 7.67
C VAL A 338 9.33 36.75 6.78
N ILE A 339 9.64 36.49 5.51
CA ILE A 339 10.11 37.53 4.60
C ILE A 339 9.05 38.63 4.44
N VAL A 340 7.80 38.25 4.14
CA VAL A 340 6.72 39.23 3.94
C VAL A 340 6.41 39.99 5.23
N GLY A 341 6.33 39.30 6.37
CA GLY A 341 6.05 39.91 7.67
C GLY A 341 7.16 40.85 8.14
N MET A 342 8.43 40.48 7.92
CA MET A 342 9.59 41.34 8.21
C MET A 342 9.56 42.61 7.37
N VAL A 343 9.36 42.50 6.06
CA VAL A 343 9.30 43.64 5.13
C VAL A 343 8.13 44.56 5.49
N ALA A 344 6.92 44.01 5.67
CA ALA A 344 5.74 44.78 6.03
C ALA A 344 5.92 45.51 7.39
N GLY A 345 6.36 44.78 8.42
CA GLY A 345 6.54 45.34 9.76
C GLY A 345 7.66 46.38 9.83
N TYR A 346 8.79 46.13 9.18
CA TYR A 346 9.97 46.99 9.24
C TYR A 346 9.71 48.33 8.54
N PHE A 347 9.34 48.29 7.25
CA PHE A 347 9.14 49.51 6.45
C PHE A 347 7.85 50.26 6.82
N GLY A 348 6.78 49.57 7.20
CA GLY A 348 5.51 50.23 7.56
C GLY A 348 4.85 50.97 6.39
N GLY A 349 3.88 51.84 6.72
CA GLY A 349 3.23 52.74 5.75
C GLY A 349 2.57 52.01 4.58
N LYS A 350 2.82 52.47 3.35
CA LYS A 350 2.22 51.90 2.13
C LYS A 350 2.65 50.46 1.84
N VAL A 351 3.89 50.10 2.16
CA VAL A 351 4.42 48.73 1.94
C VAL A 351 3.65 47.75 2.81
N ASP A 352 3.47 48.11 4.08
CA ASP A 352 2.68 47.35 5.03
C ASP A 352 1.21 47.22 4.57
N GLU A 353 0.58 48.34 4.21
CA GLU A 353 -0.82 48.36 3.77
C GLU A 353 -1.06 47.45 2.55
N VAL A 354 -0.20 47.52 1.53
CA VAL A 354 -0.33 46.69 0.32
C VAL A 354 -0.12 45.21 0.64
N LEU A 355 0.96 44.86 1.35
CA LEU A 355 1.26 43.46 1.67
C LEU A 355 0.19 42.86 2.59
N MET A 356 -0.27 43.60 3.60
CA MET A 356 -1.34 43.13 4.48
C MET A 356 -2.68 43.06 3.78
N ARG A 357 -2.98 43.93 2.81
CA ARG A 357 -4.20 43.80 2.00
C ARG A 357 -4.24 42.48 1.22
N VAL A 358 -3.10 42.05 0.66
CA VAL A 358 -2.99 40.75 -0.01
C VAL A 358 -3.18 39.60 0.98
N VAL A 359 -2.54 39.67 2.15
CA VAL A 359 -2.70 38.67 3.23
C VAL A 359 -4.15 38.59 3.69
N ASP A 360 -4.79 39.73 3.94
CA ASP A 360 -6.17 39.83 4.40
C ASP A 360 -7.14 39.25 3.36
N PHE A 361 -6.92 39.53 2.07
CA PHE A 361 -7.70 38.95 0.99
C PHE A 361 -7.63 37.41 0.98
N LEU A 362 -6.43 36.85 1.11
CA LEU A 362 -6.25 35.39 1.13
C LEU A 362 -6.88 34.73 2.36
N LEU A 363 -6.80 35.37 3.54
CA LEU A 363 -7.36 34.84 4.79
C LEU A 363 -8.90 34.86 4.85
N VAL A 364 -9.55 35.67 4.02
CA VAL A 364 -11.02 35.69 3.92
C VAL A 364 -11.55 34.47 3.17
N ILE A 365 -10.73 33.87 2.29
CA ILE A 365 -11.13 32.70 1.50
C ILE A 365 -10.98 31.44 2.37
N PRO A 366 -11.97 30.54 2.42
CA PRO A 366 -11.83 29.26 3.10
C PRO A 366 -10.64 28.45 2.58
N GLY A 367 -9.70 28.14 3.47
CA GLY A 367 -8.41 27.52 3.11
C GLY A 367 -8.55 26.17 2.42
N LEU A 368 -9.33 25.25 2.99
CA LEU A 368 -9.52 23.90 2.42
C LEU A 368 -10.17 23.95 1.01
N PRO A 369 -11.29 24.65 0.76
CA PRO A 369 -11.84 24.79 -0.59
C PRO A 369 -10.85 25.37 -1.61
N LEU A 370 -10.07 26.38 -1.22
CA LEU A 370 -9.06 26.96 -2.11
C LEU A 370 -7.93 25.96 -2.41
N MET A 371 -7.46 25.21 -1.40
CA MET A 371 -6.50 24.13 -1.59
C MET A 371 -7.03 23.06 -2.53
N MET A 372 -8.30 22.67 -2.41
CA MET A 372 -8.92 21.67 -3.27
C MET A 372 -8.92 22.10 -4.73
N VAL A 373 -9.32 23.34 -5.01
CA VAL A 373 -9.34 23.89 -6.37
C VAL A 373 -7.93 23.89 -6.96
N LEU A 374 -6.94 24.41 -6.23
CA LEU A 374 -5.55 24.47 -6.71
C LEU A 374 -4.95 23.07 -6.91
N ALA A 375 -5.19 22.14 -5.99
CA ALA A 375 -4.73 20.75 -6.10
C ALA A 375 -5.33 20.04 -7.31
N ALA A 376 -6.63 20.25 -7.56
CA ALA A 376 -7.31 19.69 -8.74
C ALA A 376 -6.73 20.24 -10.05
N PHE A 377 -6.37 21.53 -10.10
CA PHE A 377 -5.75 22.15 -11.29
C PHE A 377 -4.32 21.69 -11.52
N LEU A 378 -3.51 21.54 -10.46
CA LEU A 378 -2.10 21.16 -10.59
C LEU A 378 -1.92 19.64 -10.81
N GLY A 379 -2.91 18.84 -10.40
CA GLY A 379 -2.89 17.39 -10.52
C GLY A 379 -2.36 16.66 -9.28
N PRO A 380 -2.64 15.34 -9.17
CA PRO A 380 -2.41 14.55 -7.96
C PRO A 380 -0.93 14.17 -7.79
N ASN A 381 -0.13 15.06 -7.18
CA ASN A 381 1.28 14.83 -6.91
C ASN A 381 1.65 15.41 -5.53
N ILE A 382 2.43 14.67 -4.73
CA ILE A 382 2.94 15.11 -3.42
C ILE A 382 3.57 16.52 -3.49
N GLN A 383 4.37 16.80 -4.52
CA GLN A 383 5.01 18.10 -4.71
C GLN A 383 4.00 19.22 -4.91
N ASN A 384 2.93 18.97 -5.66
CA ASN A 384 1.87 19.95 -5.87
C ASN A 384 1.13 20.25 -4.56
N ILE A 385 0.85 19.22 -3.76
CA ILE A 385 0.21 19.40 -2.44
C ILE A 385 1.10 20.25 -1.51
N ILE A 386 2.41 19.98 -1.48
CA ILE A 386 3.38 20.79 -0.73
C ILE A 386 3.33 22.26 -1.17
N ILE A 387 3.35 22.51 -2.48
CA ILE A 387 3.29 23.86 -3.05
C ILE A 387 1.99 24.57 -2.68
N VAL A 388 0.85 23.89 -2.81
CA VAL A 388 -0.48 24.42 -2.48
C VAL A 388 -0.56 24.81 -1.01
N ILE A 389 -0.14 23.91 -0.10
CA ILE A 389 -0.12 24.20 1.34
C ILE A 389 0.85 25.35 1.64
N ALA A 390 2.03 25.39 1.01
CA ALA A 390 3.02 26.44 1.24
C ALA A 390 2.54 27.83 0.81
N ILE A 391 1.94 27.95 -0.39
CA ILE A 391 1.42 29.21 -0.97
C ILE A 391 0.23 29.75 -0.20
N LEU A 392 -0.52 28.91 0.52
CA LEU A 392 -1.67 29.37 1.30
C LEU A 392 -1.36 29.55 2.78
N GLY A 393 -0.45 28.75 3.34
CA GLY A 393 -0.15 28.75 4.77
C GLY A 393 0.66 29.96 5.27
N TRP A 394 1.35 30.69 4.38
CA TRP A 394 2.33 31.71 4.80
C TRP A 394 1.69 32.97 5.41
N THR A 395 0.42 33.19 5.11
CA THR A 395 -0.37 34.38 5.45
C THR A 395 -0.46 34.59 6.97
N GLY A 396 -0.73 33.52 7.72
CA GLY A 396 -0.78 33.56 9.20
C GLY A 396 0.56 33.93 9.81
N THR A 397 1.64 33.27 9.36
CA THR A 397 3.02 33.56 9.81
C THR A 397 3.44 34.99 9.50
N SER A 398 3.08 35.50 8.31
CA SER A 398 3.37 36.88 7.91
C SER A 398 2.76 37.90 8.86
N ARG A 399 1.47 37.73 9.20
CA ARG A 399 0.77 38.61 10.15
C ARG A 399 1.39 38.55 11.55
N LEU A 400 1.74 37.34 12.02
CA LEU A 400 2.39 37.16 13.31
C LEU A 400 3.75 37.86 13.36
N ILE A 401 4.62 37.60 12.39
CA ILE A 401 5.96 38.19 12.33
C ILE A 401 5.89 39.71 12.21
N ARG A 402 5.00 40.24 11.35
CA ARG A 402 4.76 41.68 11.24
C ARG A 402 4.47 42.31 12.61
N SER A 403 3.55 41.72 13.38
CA SER A 403 3.16 42.25 14.68
C SER A 403 4.34 42.35 15.65
N GLN A 404 5.24 41.36 15.62
CA GLN A 404 6.43 41.32 16.46
C GLN A 404 7.48 42.32 15.99
N VAL A 405 7.67 42.46 14.68
CA VAL A 405 8.61 43.41 14.08
C VAL A 405 8.21 44.85 14.39
N LEU A 406 6.91 45.18 14.38
CA LEU A 406 6.42 46.50 14.79
C LEU A 406 6.76 46.83 16.24
N ALA A 407 6.69 45.84 17.14
CA ALA A 407 7.09 46.00 18.54
C ALA A 407 8.61 46.10 18.71
N GLU A 408 9.38 45.42 17.85
CA GLU A 408 10.83 45.32 17.98
C GLU A 408 11.58 46.48 17.35
N LYS A 409 11.09 47.01 16.21
CA LYS A 409 11.81 48.01 15.39
C LYS A 409 12.04 49.36 16.07
N ASN A 410 11.22 49.71 17.06
CA ASN A 410 11.30 50.98 17.77
C ASN A 410 12.17 50.91 19.05
N LYS A 411 12.86 49.79 19.29
CA LYS A 411 13.71 49.64 20.49
C LYS A 411 15.05 50.34 20.31
N ALA A 412 15.61 50.83 21.42
CA ALA A 412 16.82 51.66 21.45
C ALA A 412 18.05 51.02 20.77
N TYR A 413 18.18 49.69 20.80
CA TYR A 413 19.29 49.00 20.13
C TYR A 413 19.17 49.03 18.60
N VAL A 414 17.94 49.06 18.05
CA VAL A 414 17.69 49.19 16.61
C VAL A 414 18.02 50.60 16.15
N GLU A 415 17.55 51.61 16.89
CA GLU A 415 17.89 53.02 16.63
C GLU A 415 19.40 53.27 16.71
N SER A 416 20.08 52.65 17.68
CA SER A 416 21.53 52.74 17.80
C SER A 416 22.25 52.10 16.61
N ALA A 417 21.81 50.92 16.15
CA ALA A 417 22.38 50.27 14.97
C ALA A 417 22.20 51.12 13.70
N ARG A 418 21.04 51.76 13.55
CA ARG A 418 20.75 52.69 12.46
C ARG A 418 21.62 53.94 12.51
N ALA A 419 21.83 54.51 13.70
CA ALA A 419 22.68 55.70 13.89
C ALA A 419 24.15 55.46 13.51
N ILE A 420 24.63 54.22 13.63
CA ILE A 420 26.00 53.81 13.25
C ILE A 420 26.09 53.43 11.75
N GLY A 421 24.98 53.50 11.00
CA GLY A 421 24.95 53.30 9.55
C GLY A 421 24.75 51.84 9.11
N ALA A 422 24.22 50.97 9.97
CA ALA A 422 23.86 49.61 9.56
C ALA A 422 22.76 49.60 8.50
N SER A 423 22.88 48.74 7.49
CA SER A 423 21.86 48.62 6.42
C SER A 423 20.56 48.00 6.94
N ASP A 424 19.43 48.31 6.29
CA ASP A 424 18.12 47.80 6.69
C ASP A 424 18.06 46.26 6.69
N THR A 425 18.64 45.62 5.67
CA THR A 425 18.75 44.16 5.60
C THR A 425 19.58 43.61 6.76
N TYR A 426 20.69 44.27 7.10
CA TYR A 426 21.50 43.88 8.25
C TYR A 426 20.69 43.98 9.55
N ILE A 427 19.98 45.08 9.77
CA ILE A 427 19.13 45.27 10.96
C ILE A 427 18.04 44.19 11.03
N MET A 428 17.34 43.95 9.92
CA MET A 428 16.28 42.95 9.85
C MET A 428 16.78 41.55 10.22
N PHE A 429 17.84 41.05 9.59
CA PHE A 429 18.29 39.67 9.79
C PHE A 429 19.21 39.48 11.00
N ARG A 430 19.97 40.50 11.41
CA ARG A 430 20.95 40.38 12.51
C ARG A 430 20.41 40.85 13.85
N HIS A 431 19.46 41.77 13.86
CA HIS A 431 18.93 42.37 15.09
C HIS A 431 17.47 42.02 15.35
N ILE A 432 16.58 42.12 14.35
CA ILE A 432 15.15 41.91 14.58
C ILE A 432 14.78 40.42 14.52
N LEU A 433 15.16 39.72 13.44
CA LEU A 433 14.79 38.32 13.23
C LEU A 433 15.18 37.40 14.41
N PRO A 434 16.40 37.47 14.97
CA PRO A 434 16.78 36.65 16.12
C PRO A 434 15.90 36.87 17.35
N ASN A 435 15.42 38.10 17.55
CA ASN A 435 14.56 38.45 18.69
C ASN A 435 13.11 37.96 18.51
N VAL A 436 12.63 37.78 17.27
CA VAL A 436 11.29 37.23 16.98
C VAL A 436 11.32 35.71 16.73
N THR A 437 12.51 35.10 16.62
CA THR A 437 12.66 33.66 16.37
C THR A 437 12.03 32.77 17.48
N PRO A 438 12.09 33.12 18.78
CA PRO A 438 11.41 32.36 19.85
C PRO A 438 9.93 32.04 19.58
N ILE A 439 9.14 33.07 19.25
CA ILE A 439 7.70 32.92 18.96
C ILE A 439 7.47 32.27 17.60
N LEU A 440 8.39 32.47 16.65
CA LEU A 440 8.36 31.80 15.35
C LEU A 440 8.47 30.28 15.48
N PHE A 441 9.33 29.76 16.36
CA PHE A 441 9.46 28.31 16.56
C PHE A 441 8.17 27.65 17.04
N ALA A 442 7.47 28.28 17.99
CA ALA A 442 6.17 27.81 18.43
C ALA A 442 5.15 27.81 17.28
N ASN A 443 5.13 28.87 16.46
CA ASN A 443 4.25 28.94 15.30
C ASN A 443 4.58 27.88 14.22
N ILE A 444 5.86 27.58 13.98
CA ILE A 444 6.28 26.51 13.05
C ILE A 444 5.67 25.18 13.47
N THR A 445 5.75 24.81 14.74
CA THR A 445 5.20 23.52 15.20
C THR A 445 3.69 23.40 15.00
N LEU A 446 2.93 24.49 15.22
CA LEU A 446 1.50 24.52 14.93
C LEU A 446 1.21 24.51 13.42
N GLY A 447 2.08 25.16 12.64
CA GLY A 447 2.02 25.13 11.18
C GLY A 447 2.19 23.71 10.61
N VAL A 448 3.07 22.89 11.21
CA VAL A 448 3.25 21.49 10.82
C VAL A 448 1.97 20.70 11.05
N VAL A 449 1.29 20.89 12.19
CA VAL A 449 0.00 20.26 12.46
C VAL A 449 -1.05 20.67 11.42
N GLY A 450 -1.14 21.96 11.11
CA GLY A 450 -2.04 22.47 10.07
C GLY A 450 -1.76 21.85 8.70
N ALA A 451 -0.50 21.72 8.31
CA ALA A 451 -0.09 21.10 7.05
C ALA A 451 -0.44 19.60 6.99
N ILE A 452 -0.22 18.85 8.08
CA ILE A 452 -0.59 17.42 8.19
C ILE A 452 -2.11 17.26 8.05
N LEU A 453 -2.90 18.08 8.73
CA LEU A 453 -4.37 18.02 8.66
C LEU A 453 -4.89 18.40 7.26
N SER A 454 -4.28 19.40 6.63
CA SER A 454 -4.60 19.77 5.24
C SER A 454 -4.28 18.66 4.25
N GLU A 455 -3.12 18.00 4.39
CA GLU A 455 -2.75 16.84 3.58
C GLU A 455 -3.76 15.70 3.75
N ALA A 456 -4.02 15.30 5.00
CA ALA A 456 -4.97 14.24 5.31
C ALA A 456 -6.37 14.55 4.76
N GLY A 457 -6.81 15.82 4.87
CA GLY A 457 -8.08 16.28 4.32
C GLY A 457 -8.13 16.23 2.79
N LEU A 458 -7.10 16.69 2.10
CA LEU A 458 -7.02 16.63 0.63
C LEU A 458 -6.94 15.19 0.11
N SER A 459 -6.16 14.34 0.78
CA SER A 459 -6.03 12.93 0.43
C SER A 459 -7.31 12.13 0.70
N PHE A 460 -8.00 12.41 1.82
CA PHE A 460 -9.33 11.87 2.11
C PHE A 460 -10.37 12.22 1.04
N LEU A 461 -10.22 13.39 0.42
CA LEU A 461 -11.07 13.85 -0.69
C LEU A 461 -10.62 13.34 -2.06
N GLY A 462 -9.58 12.50 -2.13
CA GLY A 462 -9.10 11.88 -3.37
C GLY A 462 -8.29 12.81 -4.27
N LEU A 463 -7.68 13.88 -3.73
CA LEU A 463 -6.90 14.86 -4.49
C LEU A 463 -5.39 14.56 -4.51
N THR A 464 -4.97 13.42 -3.95
CA THR A 464 -3.57 12.94 -3.98
C THR A 464 -3.44 11.75 -4.91
N ASN A 465 -2.20 11.37 -5.23
CA ASN A 465 -1.93 10.18 -6.04
C ASN A 465 -2.53 8.94 -5.34
N PRO A 466 -3.35 8.12 -6.03
CA PRO A 466 -3.97 6.95 -5.43
C PRO A 466 -3.01 5.81 -5.10
N GLU A 467 -1.78 5.82 -5.65
CA GLU A 467 -0.73 4.84 -5.39
C GLU A 467 0.14 5.18 -4.17
N ASP A 468 0.05 6.41 -3.66
CA ASP A 468 0.84 6.88 -2.53
C ASP A 468 0.15 6.50 -1.20
N PRO A 469 0.79 5.66 -0.34
CA PRO A 469 0.19 5.25 0.93
C PRO A 469 0.33 6.35 1.98
N SER A 470 -0.67 7.23 2.09
CA SER A 470 -0.79 8.22 3.17
C SER A 470 -1.93 7.88 4.14
N TRP A 471 -1.90 8.41 5.36
CA TRP A 471 -2.98 8.16 6.33
C TRP A 471 -4.32 8.74 5.86
N GLY A 472 -4.30 9.89 5.18
CA GLY A 472 -5.50 10.44 4.53
C GLY A 472 -6.02 9.52 3.44
N ARG A 473 -5.13 8.89 2.66
CA ARG A 473 -5.48 7.93 1.60
C ARG A 473 -6.13 6.68 2.17
N MET A 474 -5.58 6.11 3.24
CA MET A 474 -6.17 4.95 3.94
C MET A 474 -7.60 5.24 4.40
N LEU A 475 -7.85 6.44 4.95
CA LEU A 475 -9.18 6.87 5.35
C LEU A 475 -10.11 7.08 4.14
N ALA A 476 -9.60 7.60 3.03
CA ALA A 476 -10.34 7.75 1.78
C ALA A 476 -10.83 6.39 1.27
N ASP A 477 -9.91 5.42 1.22
CA ASP A 477 -10.17 4.07 0.73
C ASP A 477 -11.09 3.28 1.66
N ALA A 478 -10.98 3.48 2.98
CA ALA A 478 -11.92 2.95 3.94
C ALA A 478 -13.34 3.50 3.72
N ARG A 479 -13.48 4.80 3.43
CA ARG A 479 -14.78 5.43 3.13
C ARG A 479 -15.36 4.92 1.81
N THR A 480 -14.59 4.90 0.73
CA THR A 480 -15.08 4.54 -0.61
C THR A 480 -15.33 3.04 -0.73
N GLY A 481 -14.52 2.20 -0.08
CA GLY A 481 -14.65 0.74 -0.10
C GLY A 481 -15.72 0.17 0.84
N GLY A 482 -16.37 1.00 1.66
CA GLY A 482 -17.43 0.55 2.56
C GLY A 482 -16.95 -0.09 3.86
N ALA A 483 -15.74 0.24 4.34
CA ALA A 483 -15.19 -0.29 5.59
C ALA A 483 -16.12 -0.07 6.80
N PHE A 484 -16.84 1.06 6.81
CA PHE A 484 -17.82 1.40 7.84
C PHE A 484 -19.00 0.43 7.88
N THR A 485 -19.43 -0.07 6.72
CA THR A 485 -20.56 -1.00 6.59
C THR A 485 -20.14 -2.45 6.76
N THR A 486 -18.90 -2.81 6.42
CA THR A 486 -18.37 -4.17 6.55
C THR A 486 -17.79 -4.48 7.93
N GLY A 487 -17.75 -3.49 8.84
CA GLY A 487 -17.19 -3.67 10.19
C GLY A 487 -15.66 -3.63 10.25
N ALA A 488 -14.98 -3.23 9.15
CA ALA A 488 -13.52 -3.12 9.08
C ALA A 488 -13.01 -1.86 9.78
N TRP A 489 -13.17 -1.79 11.10
CA TRP A 489 -12.85 -0.61 11.92
C TRP A 489 -11.34 -0.31 11.98
N TRP A 490 -10.47 -1.32 11.84
CA TRP A 490 -9.02 -1.18 11.95
C TRP A 490 -8.45 -0.22 10.89
N VAL A 491 -8.93 -0.28 9.64
CA VAL A 491 -8.48 0.63 8.57
C VAL A 491 -8.93 2.08 8.76
N VAL A 492 -9.78 2.37 9.75
CA VAL A 492 -10.22 3.72 10.10
C VAL A 492 -9.52 4.22 11.36
N ILE A 493 -9.56 3.42 12.43
CA ILE A 493 -9.08 3.84 13.76
C ILE A 493 -7.58 4.03 13.77
N PHE A 494 -6.79 3.11 13.19
CA PHE A 494 -5.34 3.21 13.22
C PHE A 494 -4.79 4.46 12.49
N PRO A 495 -5.12 4.74 11.21
CA PRO A 495 -4.65 5.95 10.56
C PRO A 495 -5.15 7.24 11.25
N GLY A 496 -6.39 7.26 11.75
CA GLY A 496 -6.91 8.39 12.52
C GLY A 496 -6.15 8.64 13.82
N LEU A 497 -5.80 7.57 14.56
CA LEU A 497 -4.96 7.65 15.75
C LEU A 497 -3.55 8.13 15.40
N MET A 498 -2.95 7.69 14.30
CA MET A 498 -1.62 8.13 13.89
C MET A 498 -1.58 9.64 13.59
N ILE A 499 -2.55 10.16 12.82
CA ILE A 499 -2.70 11.60 12.58
C ILE A 499 -2.83 12.36 13.90
N THR A 500 -3.67 11.86 14.81
CA THR A 500 -3.95 12.50 16.10
C THR A 500 -2.72 12.53 17.01
N LEU A 501 -2.05 11.39 17.18
CA LEU A 501 -0.86 11.26 18.02
C LEU A 501 0.30 12.09 17.47
N LEU A 502 0.51 12.08 16.15
CA LEU A 502 1.53 12.91 15.53
C LEU A 502 1.23 14.40 15.74
N SER A 503 -0.01 14.82 15.49
CA SER A 503 -0.44 16.20 15.69
C SER A 503 -0.25 16.67 17.14
N LEU A 504 -0.70 15.87 18.11
CA LEU A 504 -0.51 16.15 19.53
C LEU A 504 0.96 16.24 19.91
N SER A 505 1.81 15.39 19.33
CA SER A 505 3.25 15.41 19.59
C SER A 505 3.89 16.76 19.22
N PHE A 506 3.56 17.28 18.02
CA PHE A 506 4.01 18.60 17.59
C PHE A 506 3.39 19.73 18.43
N THR A 507 2.11 19.64 18.79
CA THR A 507 1.47 20.64 19.66
C THR A 507 2.13 20.70 21.04
N PHE A 508 2.42 19.55 21.66
CA PHE A 508 3.06 19.49 22.98
C PHE A 508 4.50 20.02 22.98
N VAL A 509 5.27 19.67 21.94
CA VAL A 509 6.62 20.22 21.74
C VAL A 509 6.52 21.73 21.52
N GLY A 510 5.62 22.19 20.65
CA GLY A 510 5.40 23.60 20.35
C GLY A 510 5.04 24.46 21.54
N HIS A 511 4.08 24.01 22.34
CA HIS A 511 3.67 24.71 23.56
C HIS A 511 4.81 24.79 24.58
N THR A 512 5.60 23.72 24.70
CA THR A 512 6.77 23.71 25.60
C THR A 512 7.88 24.62 25.07
N LEU A 513 8.11 24.65 23.75
CA LEU A 513 9.03 25.59 23.13
C LEU A 513 8.63 27.03 23.43
N ASP A 514 7.36 27.39 23.31
CA ASP A 514 6.91 28.74 23.66
C ASP A 514 7.18 29.09 25.13
N GLN A 515 6.90 28.16 26.07
CA GLN A 515 7.16 28.37 27.50
C GLN A 515 8.64 28.53 27.84
N VAL A 516 9.50 27.69 27.25
CA VAL A 516 10.94 27.73 27.50
C VAL A 516 11.57 28.96 26.85
N LEU A 517 11.06 29.35 25.66
CA LEU A 517 11.66 30.41 24.87
C LEU A 517 11.14 31.82 25.21
N ASN A 518 9.96 31.92 25.82
CA ASN A 518 9.34 33.20 26.18
C ASN A 518 9.70 33.63 27.61
N PRO A 519 10.55 34.67 27.79
CA PRO A 519 10.99 35.11 29.12
C PRO A 519 9.87 35.69 29.98
N ARG A 520 8.74 36.15 29.39
CA ARG A 520 7.63 36.75 30.14
C ARG A 520 6.76 35.72 30.88
N LEU A 521 6.81 34.45 30.50
CA LEU A 521 6.02 33.38 31.12
C LEU A 521 6.70 32.74 32.35
N ARG A 522 7.92 33.17 32.69
CA ARG A 522 8.67 32.68 33.87
C ARG A 522 8.40 33.45 35.16
N GLU A 523 7.75 34.61 35.12
CA GLU A 523 7.51 35.48 36.29
C GLU A 523 6.16 35.26 36.99
N ARG A 524 5.46 34.15 36.70
CA ARG A 524 4.28 33.71 37.45
C ARG A 524 4.43 32.25 37.82
#